data_AF-W0QAW9-F1
#
_entry.id   AF-W0QAW9-F1
#
_cell.length_a   1.000
_cell.length_b   1.000
_cell.length_c   1.000
_cell.angle_alpha   90.00
_cell.angle_beta   90.00
_cell.angle_gamma   90.00
#
_symmetry.space_group_name_H-M   'P 1'
#
loop_
_entity.id
_entity.type
_entity.pdbx_description
1 polymer ?
#
loop_
_entity_poly.entity_id
_entity_poly.type
_entity_poly.pdbx_seq_one_letter_code
_entity_poly.pdbx_strand_id
1 'polypeptide(L)'
;MNITDFRTMFPVFDDLDDPTIELWAEVAEEHLKASWVLNGKRLDIAMKLMTAHLLHINVGGESDGGSAQNSGIVASASEGSVSVSFATPSTKNAWQHWLAGSPYGLQLWALLKQWSAAGFYIGGLPERKAVRKVGGVFL
;
A
#
# COMPACT_ATOMS: atom_id res chain seq x y z
N MET A 1 2.14 -11.47 -11.61
CA MET A 1 1.47 -11.98 -10.39
C MET A 1 0.78 -13.31 -10.69
N ASN A 2 0.62 -14.23 -9.72
CA ASN A 2 -0.22 -15.43 -9.92
C ASN A 2 -1.68 -15.14 -9.53
N ILE A 3 -2.62 -15.36 -10.46
CA ILE A 3 -4.04 -14.99 -10.30
C ILE A 3 -4.76 -15.91 -9.31
N THR A 4 -4.46 -17.21 -9.30
CA THR A 4 -5.07 -18.17 -8.37
C THR A 4 -4.76 -17.81 -6.92
N ASP A 5 -3.50 -17.46 -6.64
CA ASP A 5 -3.10 -16.99 -5.31
C ASP A 5 -3.79 -15.67 -4.93
N PHE A 6 -3.97 -14.76 -5.89
CA PHE A 6 -4.64 -13.48 -5.68
C PHE A 6 -6.12 -13.68 -5.28
N ARG A 7 -6.84 -14.53 -6.02
CA ARG A 7 -8.25 -14.88 -5.73
C ARG A 7 -8.40 -15.56 -4.37
N THR A 8 -7.48 -16.45 -4.03
CA THR A 8 -7.44 -17.09 -2.70
C THR A 8 -7.25 -16.07 -1.58
N MET A 9 -6.45 -15.02 -1.82
CA MET A 9 -6.18 -13.96 -0.84
C MET A 9 -7.32 -12.93 -0.76
N PHE A 10 -8.02 -12.67 -1.86
CA PHE A 10 -9.08 -11.68 -1.96
C PHE A 10 -10.32 -12.27 -2.67
N PRO A 11 -11.13 -13.08 -1.96
CA PRO A 11 -12.30 -13.73 -2.55
C PRO A 11 -13.39 -12.72 -3.00
N VAL A 12 -13.31 -11.47 -2.55
CA VAL A 12 -14.19 -10.37 -2.96
C VAL A 12 -14.09 -10.09 -4.47
N PHE A 13 -12.98 -10.44 -5.11
CA PHE A 13 -12.77 -10.23 -6.54
C PHE A 13 -13.01 -11.49 -7.38
N ASP A 14 -13.64 -12.53 -6.81
CA ASP A 14 -13.86 -13.79 -7.54
C ASP A 14 -14.77 -13.64 -8.77
N ASP A 15 -15.73 -12.71 -8.71
CA ASP A 15 -16.68 -12.46 -9.79
C ASP A 15 -16.09 -11.64 -10.96
N LEU A 16 -14.86 -11.12 -10.83
CA LEU A 16 -14.23 -10.33 -11.89
C LEU A 16 -13.54 -11.22 -12.93
N ASP A 17 -13.54 -10.78 -14.18
CA ASP A 17 -12.83 -11.45 -15.27
C ASP A 17 -11.30 -11.43 -15.07
N ASP A 18 -10.64 -12.54 -15.37
CA ASP A 18 -9.17 -12.67 -15.35
C ASP A 18 -8.43 -11.54 -16.10
N PRO A 19 -8.78 -11.17 -17.36
CA PRO A 19 -8.09 -10.09 -18.08
C PRO A 19 -8.18 -8.72 -17.36
N THR A 20 -9.26 -8.47 -16.63
CA THR A 20 -9.41 -7.23 -15.85
C THR A 20 -8.39 -7.21 -14.72
N ILE A 21 -8.22 -8.33 -14.01
CA ILE A 21 -7.25 -8.44 -12.92
C ILE A 21 -5.82 -8.30 -13.45
N GLU A 22 -5.50 -8.90 -14.60
CA GLU A 22 -4.19 -8.78 -15.25
C GLU A 22 -3.87 -7.34 -15.64
N LEU A 23 -4.83 -6.63 -16.24
CA LEU A 23 -4.66 -5.22 -16.61
C LEU A 23 -4.33 -4.36 -15.38
N TRP A 24 -5.06 -4.52 -14.28
CA TRP A 24 -4.79 -3.76 -13.06
C TRP A 24 -3.51 -4.22 -12.35
N ALA A 25 -3.07 -5.45 -12.56
CA ALA A 25 -1.76 -5.91 -12.10
C ALA A 25 -0.62 -5.22 -12.85
N GLU A 26 -0.73 -5.02 -14.17
CA GLU A 26 0.25 -4.26 -14.96
C GLU A 26 0.34 -2.81 -14.46
N VAL A 27 -0.79 -2.16 -14.20
CA VAL A 27 -0.81 -0.81 -13.61
C VAL A 27 -0.16 -0.78 -12.21
N ALA A 28 -0.35 -1.84 -11.41
CA ALA A 28 0.28 -1.94 -10.10
C ALA A 28 1.82 -2.00 -10.15
N GLU A 29 2.39 -2.60 -11.20
CA GLU A 29 3.85 -2.69 -11.40
C GLU A 29 4.51 -1.32 -11.62
N GLU A 30 3.79 -0.35 -12.22
CA GLU A 30 4.31 1.02 -12.39
C GLU A 30 4.46 1.77 -11.06
N HIS A 31 3.63 1.46 -10.07
CA HIS A 31 3.68 2.09 -8.76
C HIS A 31 4.76 1.51 -7.84
N LEU A 32 5.12 0.25 -8.02
CA LEU A 32 5.96 -0.49 -7.10
C LEU A 32 7.00 -1.32 -7.86
N LYS A 33 8.26 -0.89 -7.77
CA LYS A 33 9.37 -1.56 -8.43
C LYS A 33 10.16 -2.42 -7.44
N ALA A 34 10.72 -3.52 -7.94
CA ALA A 34 11.61 -4.37 -7.18
C ALA A 34 12.78 -3.55 -6.62
N SER A 35 13.08 -3.74 -5.34
CA SER A 35 14.18 -3.04 -4.66
C SER A 35 14.83 -3.95 -3.64
N TRP A 36 15.92 -3.48 -3.02
CA TRP A 36 16.61 -4.24 -1.97
C TRP A 36 15.70 -4.56 -0.78
N VAL A 37 14.73 -3.69 -0.45
CA VAL A 37 13.73 -3.91 0.61
C VAL A 37 12.57 -4.76 0.12
N LEU A 38 12.14 -4.48 -1.12
CA LEU A 38 10.95 -5.04 -1.76
C LEU A 38 11.36 -6.11 -2.77
N ASN A 39 11.63 -7.32 -2.27
CA ASN A 39 12.04 -8.47 -3.08
C ASN A 39 11.28 -9.75 -2.71
N GLY A 40 11.30 -10.73 -3.62
CA GLY A 40 10.72 -12.06 -3.42
C GLY A 40 9.27 -12.00 -2.92
N LYS A 41 8.99 -12.66 -1.80
CA LYS A 41 7.65 -12.73 -1.19
C LYS A 41 7.08 -11.37 -0.78
N ARG A 42 7.93 -10.39 -0.42
CA ARG A 42 7.46 -9.05 -0.03
C ARG A 42 6.90 -8.29 -1.23
N LEU A 43 7.60 -8.39 -2.36
CA LEU A 43 7.15 -7.79 -3.62
C LEU A 43 5.84 -8.43 -4.08
N ASP A 44 5.73 -9.75 -4.01
CA ASP A 44 4.52 -10.47 -4.41
C ASP A 44 3.29 -10.08 -3.55
N ILE A 45 3.44 -10.03 -2.22
CA ILE A 45 2.37 -9.56 -1.32
C ILE A 45 2.02 -8.09 -1.59
N ALA A 46 3.03 -7.25 -1.81
CA ALA A 46 2.80 -5.84 -2.11
C ALA A 46 2.07 -5.66 -3.45
N MET A 47 2.36 -6.50 -4.46
CA MET A 47 1.66 -6.47 -5.74
C MET A 47 0.21 -6.86 -5.59
N LYS A 48 -0.04 -7.98 -4.91
CA LYS A 48 -1.40 -8.44 -4.64
C LYS A 48 -2.22 -7.37 -3.91
N LEU A 49 -1.67 -6.71 -2.88
CA LEU A 49 -2.36 -5.63 -2.18
C LEU A 49 -2.55 -4.36 -3.03
N MET A 50 -1.60 -4.03 -3.88
CA MET A 50 -1.67 -2.87 -4.76
C MET A 50 -2.72 -3.07 -5.87
N THR A 51 -2.75 -4.24 -6.49
CA THR A 51 -3.77 -4.61 -7.47
C THR A 51 -5.16 -4.61 -6.83
N ALA A 52 -5.30 -5.17 -5.62
CA ALA A 52 -6.56 -5.11 -4.86
C ALA A 52 -6.99 -3.68 -4.53
N HIS A 53 -6.05 -2.79 -4.18
CA HIS A 53 -6.33 -1.37 -3.98
C HIS A 53 -6.88 -0.72 -5.26
N LEU A 54 -6.21 -0.92 -6.40
CA LEU A 54 -6.62 -0.38 -7.69
C LEU A 54 -7.98 -0.92 -8.14
N LEU A 55 -8.24 -2.21 -7.97
CA LEU A 55 -9.54 -2.82 -8.25
C LEU A 55 -10.62 -2.24 -7.34
N HIS A 56 -10.35 -2.07 -6.05
CA HIS A 56 -11.33 -1.52 -5.11
C HIS A 56 -11.73 -0.09 -5.45
N ILE A 57 -10.78 0.77 -5.83
CA ILE A 57 -11.07 2.18 -6.16
C ILE A 57 -11.68 2.36 -7.56
N ASN A 58 -11.36 1.49 -8.52
CA ASN A 58 -11.82 1.64 -9.91
C ASN A 58 -13.07 0.79 -10.23
N VAL A 59 -13.21 -0.39 -9.62
CA VAL A 59 -14.29 -1.35 -9.89
C VAL A 59 -15.33 -1.36 -8.77
N GLY A 60 -14.92 -1.12 -7.52
CA GLY A 60 -15.83 -1.02 -6.36
C GLY A 60 -16.85 0.13 -6.45
N GLY A 61 -16.77 0.99 -7.47
CA GLY A 61 -17.80 1.99 -7.78
C GLY A 61 -19.00 1.46 -8.58
N GLU A 62 -18.95 0.22 -9.08
CA GLU A 62 -19.99 -0.33 -9.97
C GLU A 62 -20.82 -1.48 -9.38
N SER A 63 -20.32 -2.18 -8.36
CA SER A 63 -20.94 -3.41 -7.86
C SER A 63 -22.00 -3.24 -6.76
N ASP A 64 -22.21 -2.03 -6.25
CA ASP A 64 -23.31 -1.75 -5.31
C ASP A 64 -23.98 -0.43 -5.73
N GLY A 65 -25.25 -0.51 -6.15
CA GLY A 65 -25.97 0.52 -6.90
C GLY A 65 -26.21 1.84 -6.16
N GLY A 66 -25.16 2.62 -5.92
CA GLY A 66 -25.29 3.89 -5.25
C GLY A 66 -23.97 4.59 -5.01
N SER A 67 -23.65 5.52 -5.91
CA SER A 67 -22.57 6.49 -5.80
C SER A 67 -21.20 5.90 -6.09
N ALA A 68 -20.59 6.38 -7.18
CA ALA A 68 -19.14 6.46 -7.29
C ALA A 68 -18.60 7.01 -5.96
N GLN A 69 -18.10 6.12 -5.10
CA GLN A 69 -17.34 6.46 -3.90
C GLN A 69 -15.97 6.91 -4.39
N ASN A 70 -16.04 8.06 -5.06
CA ASN A 70 -14.98 8.94 -5.44
C ASN A 70 -14.02 9.01 -4.26
N SER A 71 -12.80 8.46 -4.42
CA SER A 71 -11.49 8.65 -3.75
C SER A 71 -11.37 9.27 -2.33
N GLY A 72 -12.37 9.92 -1.78
CA GLY A 72 -12.53 10.29 -0.38
C GLY A 72 -12.91 9.06 0.43
N ILE A 73 -11.95 8.66 1.27
CA ILE A 73 -12.11 7.90 2.50
C ILE A 73 -13.57 7.96 2.96
N VAL A 74 -14.26 6.82 2.97
CA VAL A 74 -15.61 6.69 3.52
C VAL A 74 -15.53 7.09 5.00
N ALA A 75 -15.75 8.39 5.27
CA ALA A 75 -15.69 8.96 6.61
C ALA A 75 -16.89 8.52 7.46
N SER A 76 -17.93 8.01 6.80
CA SER A 76 -19.14 7.47 7.41
C SER A 76 -19.89 6.59 6.40
N ALA A 77 -20.07 5.30 6.73
CA ALA A 77 -21.12 4.48 6.14
C ALA A 77 -22.21 4.33 7.20
N SER A 78 -23.41 4.81 6.91
CA SER A 78 -24.59 4.65 7.75
C SER A 78 -25.53 3.65 7.11
N GLU A 79 -25.64 2.45 7.68
CA GLU A 79 -26.67 1.46 7.31
C GLU A 79 -27.67 1.41 8.48
N GLY A 80 -28.76 2.16 8.36
CA GLY A 80 -29.68 2.36 9.50
C GLY A 80 -29.00 3.07 10.69
N SER A 81 -29.57 2.95 11.89
CA SER A 81 -29.16 3.67 13.12
C SER A 81 -27.72 3.40 13.61
N VAL A 82 -26.88 2.75 12.81
CA VAL A 82 -25.48 2.44 13.10
C VAL A 82 -24.59 3.25 12.17
N SER A 83 -23.96 4.29 12.72
CA SER A 83 -22.94 5.09 12.05
C SER A 83 -21.57 4.61 12.49
N VAL A 84 -20.79 4.04 11.57
CA VAL A 84 -19.35 3.78 11.80
C VAL A 84 -18.56 4.90 11.14
N SER A 85 -18.01 5.79 11.96
CA SER A 85 -17.13 6.86 11.49
C SER A 85 -15.68 6.41 11.58
N PHE A 86 -15.04 6.21 10.43
CA PHE A 86 -13.60 5.96 10.39
C PHE A 86 -12.88 7.29 10.48
N ALA A 87 -12.13 7.51 11.56
CA ALA A 87 -11.31 8.70 11.72
C ALA A 87 -10.28 8.74 10.59
N THR A 88 -10.38 9.75 9.73
CA THR A 88 -9.43 10.01 8.65
C THR A 88 -8.03 10.18 9.27
N PRO A 89 -7.05 9.31 8.98
CA PRO A 89 -5.70 9.54 9.47
C PRO A 89 -5.22 10.89 8.94
N SER A 90 -4.54 11.68 9.78
CA SER A 90 -3.98 12.97 9.36
C SER A 90 -2.86 12.74 8.34
N THR A 91 -3.24 12.61 7.08
CA THR A 91 -2.33 12.24 6.00
C THR A 91 -1.46 13.44 5.66
N LYS A 92 -0.15 13.30 5.86
CA LYS A 92 0.82 14.36 5.58
C LYS A 92 1.08 14.54 4.09
N ASN A 93 0.84 13.49 3.29
CA ASN A 93 1.17 13.41 1.87
C ASN A 93 -0.03 12.91 1.05
N ALA A 94 -0.21 13.42 -0.18
CA ALA A 94 -1.27 13.00 -1.11
C ALA A 94 -1.24 11.49 -1.40
N TRP A 95 -0.05 10.89 -1.52
CA TRP A 95 0.10 9.44 -1.68
C TRP A 95 -0.46 8.62 -0.51
N GLN A 96 -0.29 9.11 0.72
CA GLN A 96 -0.84 8.44 1.90
C GLN A 96 -2.36 8.58 1.94
N HIS A 97 -2.89 9.72 1.50
CA HIS A 97 -4.32 9.94 1.38
C HIS A 97 -4.96 8.99 0.37
N TRP A 98 -4.33 8.84 -0.80
CA TRP A 98 -4.81 7.93 -1.83
C TRP A 98 -4.82 6.46 -1.38
N LEU A 99 -3.73 5.99 -0.76
CA LEU A 99 -3.68 4.64 -0.19
C LEU A 99 -4.70 4.43 0.94
N ALA A 100 -5.05 5.49 1.68
CA ALA A 100 -6.08 5.41 2.72
C ALA A 100 -7.51 5.27 2.15
N GLY A 101 -7.70 5.42 0.84
CA GLY A 101 -8.99 5.24 0.17
C GLY A 101 -9.50 3.79 0.11
N SER A 102 -8.72 2.81 0.58
CA SER A 102 -9.17 1.41 0.66
C SER A 102 -8.51 0.69 1.85
N PRO A 103 -9.13 -0.39 2.37
CA PRO A 103 -8.51 -1.21 3.41
C PRO A 103 -7.19 -1.87 2.93
N TYR A 104 -7.13 -2.26 1.66
CA TYR A 104 -5.94 -2.88 1.06
C TYR A 104 -4.75 -1.92 0.97
N GLY A 105 -5.01 -0.66 0.61
CA GLY A 105 -3.99 0.40 0.56
C GLY A 105 -3.45 0.77 1.94
N LEU A 106 -4.30 0.76 2.98
CA LEU A 106 -3.85 0.93 4.37
C LEU A 106 -2.94 -0.22 4.83
N GLN A 107 -3.29 -1.46 4.51
CA GLN A 107 -2.47 -2.63 4.82
C GLN A 107 -1.13 -2.58 4.09
N LEU A 108 -1.13 -2.22 2.80
CA LEU A 108 0.09 -2.01 2.02
C LEU A 108 0.97 -0.94 2.68
N TRP A 109 0.38 0.19 3.09
CA TRP A 109 1.10 1.26 3.75
C TRP A 109 1.74 0.81 5.07
N ALA A 110 1.01 0.06 5.90
CA ALA A 110 1.52 -0.49 7.15
C ALA A 110 2.72 -1.43 6.90
N LEU A 111 2.63 -2.31 5.89
CA LEU A 111 3.73 -3.21 5.52
C LEU A 111 4.95 -2.46 4.98
N LEU A 112 4.76 -1.47 4.11
CA LEU A 112 5.83 -0.62 3.61
C LEU A 112 6.52 0.13 4.76
N LYS A 113 5.75 0.63 5.74
CA LYS A 113 6.29 1.24 6.96
C LYS A 113 7.12 0.25 7.76
N GLN A 114 6.60 -0.95 8.02
CA GLN A 114 7.32 -1.99 8.74
C GLN A 114 8.62 -2.40 8.05
N TRP A 115 8.62 -2.55 6.73
CA TRP A 115 9.82 -2.93 5.98
C TRP A 115 10.83 -1.77 5.85
N SER A 116 10.37 -0.53 5.72
CA SER A 116 11.23 0.66 5.69
C SER A 116 11.86 0.96 7.06
N ALA A 117 11.16 0.67 8.16
CA ALA A 117 11.65 0.88 9.52
C ALA A 117 12.89 0.03 9.84
N ALA A 118 13.10 -1.07 9.12
CA ALA A 118 14.23 -1.96 9.30
C ALA A 118 15.55 -1.45 8.69
N GLY A 119 15.59 -0.28 8.04
CA GLY A 119 16.70 0.08 7.16
C GLY A 119 17.07 1.55 7.08
N PHE A 120 17.85 2.03 8.05
CA PHE A 120 19.05 2.86 7.85
C PHE A 120 19.86 2.84 9.16
N TYR A 121 20.64 1.77 9.39
CA TYR A 121 21.73 1.85 10.38
C TYR A 121 22.93 2.54 9.71
N ILE A 122 22.92 3.87 9.70
CA ILE A 122 24.09 4.69 9.39
C ILE A 122 24.94 4.73 10.67
N GLY A 123 25.61 3.63 10.98
CA GLY A 123 26.40 3.48 12.20
C GLY A 123 27.63 2.59 12.01
N GLY A 124 28.14 2.56 10.78
CA GLY A 124 29.34 1.83 10.37
C GLY A 124 30.57 2.71 10.14
N LEU A 125 30.47 4.04 10.31
CA LEU A 125 31.68 4.86 10.45
C LEU A 125 32.37 4.47 11.77
N PRO A 126 33.72 4.40 11.83
CA PRO A 126 34.45 4.11 13.05
C PRO A 126 34.37 5.23 14.10
N GLU A 127 33.28 6.00 14.12
CA GLU A 127 33.00 7.09 15.06
C GLU A 127 32.89 6.61 16.52
N ARG A 128 32.58 5.32 16.76
CA ARG A 128 32.68 4.73 18.11
C ARG A 128 34.09 4.23 18.48
N LYS A 129 34.99 4.08 17.51
CA LYS A 129 36.40 3.69 17.74
C LYS A 129 37.36 4.88 17.69
N ALA A 130 36.94 6.00 17.12
CA ALA A 130 37.70 7.23 17.06
C ALA A 130 37.19 8.22 18.12
N VAL A 131 38.09 8.80 18.91
CA VAL A 131 37.76 9.91 19.83
C VAL A 131 37.42 11.20 19.05
N ARG A 132 37.47 11.19 17.70
CA ARG A 132 37.31 12.34 16.81
C ARG A 132 36.54 11.96 15.54
N LYS A 133 35.86 12.94 14.92
CA LYS A 133 35.14 12.79 13.63
C LYS A 133 36.08 12.26 12.55
N VAL A 134 35.73 11.13 11.96
CA VAL A 134 36.50 10.50 10.89
C VAL A 134 36.33 11.33 9.61
N GLY A 135 37.42 11.92 9.10
CA GLY A 135 37.42 12.71 7.85
C GLY A 135 37.37 14.24 8.02
N GLY A 136 37.60 14.80 9.22
CA GLY A 136 37.80 16.24 9.38
C GLY A 136 39.20 16.68 8.94
N VAL A 137 39.31 17.63 8.02
CA VAL A 137 40.55 18.34 7.70
C VAL A 137 40.79 19.40 8.79
N PHE A 138 41.99 19.43 9.36
CA PHE A 138 42.39 20.50 10.27
C PHE A 138 42.61 21.78 9.47
N LEU A 139 41.88 22.84 9.80
CA LEU A 139 42.26 24.22 9.48
C LEU A 139 43.20 24.74 10.57
#